data_AF-A0A969M2E3-F1
#
_entry.id   AF-A0A969M2E3-F1
#
_cell.length_a   1.000
_cell.length_b   1.000
_cell.length_c   1.000
_cell.angle_alpha   90.00
_cell.angle_beta   90.00
_cell.angle_gamma   90.00
#
_symmetry.space_group_name_H-M   'P 1'
#
loop_
_entity.id
_entity.type
_entity.pdbx_description
1 polymer ?
#
loop_
_entity_poly.entity_id
_entity_poly.type
_entity_poly.pdbx_seq_one_letter_code
_entity_poly.pdbx_strand_id
1 'polypeptide(L)'
;MTTLPAGAAINQHQQASGEILYKSHHRLKDKQGQSWQVIVFKSVDQGKVTNASLRIVGFPGLAQFDHQEPLKIVTKTGDSFGAVDRFAEQAPADNVAQYDLQAILKQLPLAEPVDLIFSMESSRRVELQVPSAMVLEWQVMASQS
;
A
#
# COMPACT_ATOMS: atom_id res chain seq x y z
N MET A 1 -18.40 22.57 -17.06
CA MET A 1 -18.52 21.25 -16.40
C MET A 1 -17.47 21.22 -15.32
N THR A 2 -17.86 21.34 -14.05
CA THR A 2 -16.92 21.43 -12.93
C THR A 2 -16.65 20.02 -12.43
N THR A 3 -15.49 19.47 -12.76
CA THR A 3 -14.98 18.22 -12.22
C THR A 3 -14.71 18.43 -10.73
N LEU A 4 -15.51 17.83 -9.85
CA LEU A 4 -15.17 17.75 -8.43
C LEU A 4 -13.84 16.98 -8.32
N PRO A 5 -12.88 17.44 -7.49
CA PRO A 5 -11.70 16.65 -7.21
C PRO A 5 -12.18 15.31 -6.62
N ALA A 6 -11.61 14.21 -7.09
CA ALA A 6 -11.81 12.91 -6.47
C ALA A 6 -11.23 12.98 -5.05
N GLY A 7 -12.03 13.45 -4.09
CA GLY A 7 -11.70 13.48 -2.69
C GLY A 7 -11.57 12.05 -2.21
N ALA A 8 -10.32 11.61 -2.01
CA ALA A 8 -10.04 10.31 -1.46
C ALA A 8 -10.66 10.19 -0.07
N ALA A 9 -11.46 9.15 0.13
CA ALA A 9 -12.12 8.87 1.40
C ALA A 9 -11.20 8.00 2.27
N ILE A 10 -10.48 8.63 3.21
CA ILE A 10 -9.94 7.90 4.36
C ILE A 10 -11.14 7.45 5.17
N ASN A 11 -11.36 6.13 5.26
CA ASN A 11 -12.44 5.57 6.06
C ASN A 11 -11.90 5.22 7.44
N GLN A 12 -12.46 5.83 8.49
CA GLN A 12 -12.16 5.51 9.88
C GLN A 12 -13.24 4.56 10.41
N HIS A 13 -12.83 3.41 10.95
CA HIS A 13 -13.74 2.49 11.62
C HIS A 13 -13.24 2.20 13.03
N GLN A 14 -14.11 2.39 14.02
CA GLN A 14 -13.84 2.01 15.40
C GLN A 14 -14.22 0.53 15.57
N GLN A 15 -13.24 -0.31 15.90
CA GLN A 15 -13.48 -1.72 16.18
C GLN A 15 -14.03 -1.89 17.60
N ALA A 16 -14.71 -3.01 17.85
CA ALA A 16 -15.38 -3.29 19.13
C ALA A 16 -14.42 -3.28 20.35
N SER A 17 -13.11 -3.40 20.14
CA SER A 17 -12.06 -3.38 21.17
C SER A 17 -11.62 -1.98 21.61
N GLY A 18 -12.09 -0.91 20.94
CA GLY A 18 -11.54 0.45 21.10
C GLY A 18 -10.36 0.76 20.16
N GLU A 19 -9.92 -0.22 19.37
CA GLU A 19 -8.94 -0.05 18.30
C GLU A 19 -9.52 0.78 17.14
N ILE A 20 -8.76 1.77 16.66
CA ILE A 20 -9.12 2.59 15.51
C ILE A 20 -8.37 2.09 14.28
N LEU A 21 -9.12 1.77 13.22
CA LEU A 21 -8.57 1.42 11.92
C LEU A 21 -8.69 2.61 10.95
N TYR A 22 -7.55 3.06 10.45
CA TYR A 22 -7.43 3.98 9.33
C TYR A 22 -7.16 3.21 8.04
N LYS A 23 -7.82 3.58 6.94
CA LYS A 23 -7.66 2.91 5.64
C LYS A 23 -7.73 3.88 4.47
N SER A 24 -6.77 3.78 3.56
CA SER A 24 -6.79 4.39 2.22
C SER A 24 -6.84 3.25 1.18
N HIS A 25 -7.75 3.35 0.21
CA HIS A 25 -7.98 2.31 -0.80
C HIS A 25 -8.14 2.94 -2.18
N HIS A 26 -7.27 2.54 -3.10
CA HIS A 26 -7.23 3.06 -4.45
C HIS A 26 -7.05 1.95 -5.48
N ARG A 27 -7.44 2.26 -6.71
CA ARG A 27 -7.15 1.42 -7.88
C ARG A 27 -6.11 2.12 -8.75
N LEU A 28 -5.00 1.44 -9.01
CA LEU A 28 -3.94 1.89 -9.92
C LEU A 28 -3.88 1.02 -11.16
N LYS A 29 -3.19 1.50 -12.19
CA LYS A 29 -2.83 0.71 -13.37
C LYS A 29 -1.32 0.62 -13.49
N ASP A 30 -0.82 -0.54 -13.87
CA ASP A 30 0.58 -0.68 -14.26
C ASP A 30 0.83 -0.16 -15.69
N LYS A 31 2.09 -0.19 -16.11
CA LYS A 31 2.52 0.18 -17.47
C LYS A 31 1.88 -0.67 -18.58
N GLN A 32 1.36 -1.85 -18.26
CA GLN A 32 0.68 -2.76 -19.19
C GLN A 32 -0.85 -2.53 -19.17
N GLY A 33 -1.35 -1.58 -18.38
CA GLY A 33 -2.77 -1.26 -18.26
C GLY A 33 -3.56 -2.19 -17.35
N GLN A 34 -2.91 -3.15 -16.68
CA GLN A 34 -3.57 -4.05 -15.73
C GLN A 34 -3.93 -3.28 -14.46
N SER A 35 -5.11 -3.56 -13.90
CA SER A 35 -5.62 -2.84 -12.73
C SER A 35 -5.23 -3.55 -11.43
N TRP A 36 -4.81 -2.77 -10.45
CA TRP A 36 -4.36 -3.24 -9.14
C TRP A 36 -5.08 -2.47 -8.04
N GLN A 37 -5.54 -3.16 -6.99
CA GLN A 37 -6.04 -2.49 -5.79
C GLN A 37 -4.87 -2.31 -4.82
N VAL A 38 -4.73 -1.09 -4.30
CA VAL A 38 -3.67 -0.69 -3.38
C VAL A 38 -4.35 -0.16 -2.13
N ILE A 39 -4.11 -0.84 -1.02
CA ILE A 39 -4.82 -0.61 0.24
C ILE A 39 -3.77 -0.40 1.33
N VAL A 40 -3.63 0.81 1.84
CA VAL A 40 -2.84 1.08 3.04
C VAL A 40 -3.78 1.15 4.22
N PHE A 41 -3.44 0.46 5.31
CA PHE A 41 -4.21 0.51 6.53
C PHE A 41 -3.31 0.53 7.75
N LYS A 42 -3.81 1.17 8.80
CA LYS A 42 -3.10 1.35 10.06
C LYS A 42 -4.05 1.18 11.24
N SER A 43 -3.64 0.39 12.20
CA SER A 43 -4.34 0.19 13.47
C SER A 43 -3.71 1.01 14.57
N VAL A 44 -4.53 1.61 15.40
CA VAL A 44 -4.12 2.36 16.59
C VAL A 44 -4.90 1.87 17.80
N ASP A 45 -4.17 1.50 18.85
CA ASP A 45 -4.73 1.13 20.14
C ASP A 45 -4.10 2.01 21.23
N GLN A 46 -4.93 2.62 22.07
CA GLN A 46 -4.51 3.54 23.15
C GLN A 46 -3.47 4.59 22.71
N GLY A 47 -3.64 5.18 21.51
CA GLY A 47 -2.74 6.19 20.96
C GLY A 47 -1.44 5.65 20.34
N LYS A 48 -1.25 4.33 20.31
CA LYS A 48 -0.06 3.68 19.75
C LYS A 48 -0.40 2.93 18.46
N VAL A 49 0.40 3.17 17.42
CA VAL A 49 0.28 2.41 16.17
C VAL A 49 0.72 0.97 16.42
N THR A 50 -0.23 0.03 16.35
CA THR A 50 0.02 -1.40 16.54
C THR A 50 0.37 -2.09 15.23
N ASN A 51 -0.11 -1.57 14.10
CA ASN A 51 0.13 -2.13 12.77
C ASN A 51 0.06 -1.03 11.70
N ALA A 52 0.94 -1.07 10.71
CA ALA A 52 0.75 -0.40 9.43
C ALA A 52 1.14 -1.35 8.29
N SER A 53 0.26 -1.53 7.32
CA SER A 53 0.46 -2.48 6.22
C SER A 53 -0.02 -1.90 4.89
N LEU A 54 0.59 -2.38 3.80
CA LEU A 54 0.13 -2.16 2.43
C LEU A 54 -0.26 -3.49 1.82
N ARG A 55 -1.52 -3.60 1.40
CA ARG A 55 -2.01 -4.75 0.62
C ARG A 55 -2.14 -4.37 -0.84
N ILE A 56 -1.62 -5.23 -1.70
CA ILE A 56 -1.77 -5.14 -3.16
C ILE A 56 -2.58 -6.34 -3.63
N VAL A 57 -3.63 -6.09 -4.40
CA VAL A 57 -4.48 -7.13 -4.98
C VAL A 57 -4.48 -7.00 -6.49
N GLY A 58 -4.02 -8.04 -7.18
CA GLY A 58 -4.07 -8.17 -8.62
C GLY A 58 -5.30 -8.92 -9.10
N PHE A 59 -5.45 -9.05 -10.42
CA PHE A 59 -6.54 -9.82 -11.00
C PHE A 59 -6.32 -11.34 -10.77
N PRO A 60 -7.31 -12.09 -10.26
CA PRO A 60 -7.19 -13.53 -10.03
C PRO A 60 -6.77 -14.29 -11.29
N GLY A 61 -5.81 -15.22 -11.16
CA GLY A 61 -5.29 -16.03 -12.27
C GLY A 61 -4.34 -15.30 -13.23
N LEU A 62 -4.16 -13.97 -13.09
CA LEU A 62 -3.16 -13.20 -13.84
C LEU A 62 -2.04 -12.66 -12.96
N ALA A 63 -2.33 -12.40 -11.69
CA ALA A 63 -1.34 -12.02 -10.69
C ALA A 63 -1.07 -13.21 -9.76
N GLN A 64 0.19 -13.60 -9.69
CA GLN A 64 0.72 -14.60 -8.78
C GLN A 64 1.98 -13.98 -8.16
N PHE A 65 1.86 -13.51 -6.92
CA PHE A 65 2.93 -12.81 -6.23
C PHE A 65 4.05 -13.77 -5.86
N ASP A 66 5.29 -13.33 -6.05
CA ASP A 66 6.42 -13.98 -5.41
C ASP A 66 6.49 -13.46 -3.96
N HIS A 67 5.96 -14.23 -3.02
CA HIS A 67 5.87 -13.84 -1.62
C HIS A 67 7.22 -13.92 -0.87
N GLN A 68 8.28 -14.46 -1.49
CA GLN A 68 9.62 -14.47 -0.90
C GLN A 68 10.38 -13.17 -1.20
N GLU A 69 9.99 -12.46 -2.27
CA GLU A 69 10.61 -11.21 -2.67
C GLU A 69 9.95 -10.01 -1.97
N PRO A 70 10.74 -9.12 -1.34
CA PRO A 70 10.18 -7.94 -0.69
C PRO A 70 9.65 -6.95 -1.73
N LEU A 71 8.66 -6.15 -1.31
CA LEU A 71 8.29 -4.95 -2.05
C LEU A 71 9.42 -3.93 -1.94
N LYS A 72 9.82 -3.37 -3.07
CA LYS A 72 10.69 -2.20 -3.13
C LYS A 72 9.86 -0.94 -3.37
N ILE A 73 10.07 0.08 -2.54
CA ILE A 73 9.44 1.39 -2.68
C ILE A 73 10.53 2.38 -3.04
N VAL A 74 10.42 3.02 -4.21
CA VAL A 74 11.43 3.93 -4.73
C VAL A 74 10.86 5.34 -4.82
N THR A 75 11.57 6.32 -4.26
CA THR A 75 11.21 7.74 -4.37
C THR A 75 11.82 8.35 -5.62
N LYS A 76 11.31 9.51 -6.05
CA LYS A 76 11.92 10.26 -7.15
C LYS A 76 13.34 10.72 -6.87
N THR A 77 13.70 10.92 -5.61
CA THR A 77 15.05 11.27 -5.16
C THR A 77 16.04 10.11 -5.21
N GLY A 78 15.56 8.88 -5.44
CA GLY A 78 16.37 7.67 -5.51
C GLY A 78 16.49 6.89 -4.20
N ASP A 79 15.81 7.35 -3.13
CA ASP A 79 15.70 6.60 -1.89
C ASP A 79 14.91 5.32 -2.13
N SER A 80 15.32 4.25 -1.45
CA SER A 80 14.74 2.93 -1.64
C SER A 80 14.47 2.27 -0.30
N PHE A 81 13.23 1.84 -0.09
CA PHE A 81 12.79 1.10 1.07
C PHE A 81 12.40 -0.33 0.68
N GLY A 82 12.70 -1.29 1.53
CA GLY A 82 12.26 -2.68 1.38
C GLY A 82 11.21 -3.03 2.41
N ALA A 83 10.07 -3.57 1.98
CA ALA A 83 8.98 -4.01 2.85
C ALA A 83 8.75 -5.52 2.66
N VAL A 84 8.88 -6.28 3.75
CA VAL A 84 8.69 -7.74 3.72
C VAL A 84 7.23 -8.09 3.51
N ASP A 85 6.96 -9.15 2.73
CA ASP A 85 5.61 -9.70 2.60
C ASP A 85 5.27 -10.52 3.86
N ARG A 86 4.15 -10.19 4.49
CA ARG A 86 3.63 -10.89 5.67
C ARG A 86 2.91 -12.19 5.30
N PHE A 87 2.71 -12.45 4.01
CA PHE A 87 2.11 -13.68 3.49
C PHE A 87 3.13 -14.67 2.92
N ALA A 88 4.42 -14.50 3.23
CA ALA A 88 5.51 -15.40 2.81
C ALA A 88 5.26 -16.90 3.10
N GLU A 89 4.62 -17.21 4.23
CA GLU A 89 4.28 -18.60 4.59
C GLU A 89 2.95 -19.07 3.99
N GLN A 90 1.92 -18.22 4.08
CA GLN A 90 0.59 -18.55 3.59
C GLN A 90 -0.19 -17.29 3.21
N ALA A 91 -0.40 -17.10 1.91
CA ALA A 91 -1.28 -16.07 1.39
C ALA A 91 -2.75 -16.53 1.38
N PRO A 92 -3.70 -15.60 1.57
CA PRO A 92 -5.13 -15.93 1.42
C PRO A 92 -5.50 -16.26 -0.04
N ALA A 93 -4.73 -15.76 -1.01
CA ALA A 93 -4.80 -16.08 -2.43
C ALA A 93 -3.51 -15.59 -3.12
N ASP A 94 -3.09 -16.26 -4.19
CA ASP A 94 -1.86 -15.97 -4.93
C ASP A 94 -1.82 -14.56 -5.54
N ASN A 95 -2.99 -13.94 -5.74
CA ASN A 95 -3.13 -12.59 -6.29
C ASN A 95 -3.18 -11.51 -5.20
N VAL A 96 -2.80 -11.82 -3.95
CA VAL A 96 -2.85 -10.91 -2.81
C VAL A 96 -1.54 -10.95 -2.03
N ALA A 97 -0.80 -9.84 -2.03
CA ALA A 97 0.37 -9.63 -1.17
C ALA A 97 0.09 -8.59 -0.09
N GLN A 98 0.76 -8.70 1.07
CA GLN A 98 0.61 -7.73 2.15
C GLN A 98 1.95 -7.40 2.80
N TYR A 99 2.43 -6.19 2.55
CA TYR A 99 3.74 -5.73 2.97
C TYR A 99 3.70 -4.95 4.28
N ASP A 100 4.73 -5.14 5.11
CA ASP A 100 4.92 -4.39 6.35
C ASP A 100 5.39 -2.97 6.08
N LEU A 101 4.60 -1.98 6.51
CA LEU A 101 4.93 -0.56 6.40
C LEU A 101 5.19 0.11 7.76
N GLN A 102 5.24 -0.63 8.86
CA GLN A 102 5.29 -0.04 10.21
C GLN A 102 6.48 0.91 10.40
N ALA A 103 7.66 0.53 9.91
CA ALA A 103 8.84 1.37 9.94
C ALA A 103 8.90 2.38 8.78
N ILE A 104 8.25 2.11 7.65
CA ILE A 104 8.45 2.82 6.39
C ILE A 104 7.43 3.95 6.19
N LEU A 105 6.20 3.78 6.68
CA LEU A 105 5.08 4.67 6.34
C LEU A 105 5.40 6.14 6.66
N LYS A 106 6.05 6.44 7.78
CA LYS A 106 6.44 7.81 8.19
C LYS A 106 7.68 8.35 7.47
N GLN A 107 8.41 7.51 6.74
CA GLN A 107 9.63 7.89 6.01
C GLN A 107 9.36 8.21 4.54
N LEU A 108 8.17 7.90 4.02
CA LEU A 108 7.81 8.22 2.65
C LEU A 108 7.79 9.75 2.43
N PRO A 109 8.16 10.23 1.24
CA PRO A 109 8.26 11.65 0.97
C PRO A 109 6.90 12.34 1.04
N LEU A 110 6.90 13.61 1.44
CA LEU A 110 5.68 14.40 1.49
C LEU A 110 5.27 14.85 0.08
N ALA A 111 4.08 14.47 -0.36
CA ALA A 111 3.47 14.94 -1.60
C ALA A 111 4.31 14.71 -2.87
N GLU A 112 5.12 13.64 -2.91
CA GLU A 112 5.84 13.21 -4.10
C GLU A 112 5.35 11.82 -4.56
N PRO A 113 5.34 11.52 -5.86
CA PRO A 113 5.05 10.17 -6.34
C PRO A 113 6.13 9.18 -5.89
N VAL A 114 5.74 7.94 -5.64
CA VAL A 114 6.65 6.82 -5.37
C VAL A 114 6.30 5.65 -6.29
N ASP A 115 7.29 4.83 -6.61
CA ASP A 115 7.10 3.62 -7.39
C ASP A 115 7.12 2.40 -6.46
N LEU A 116 6.07 1.57 -6.54
CA LEU A 116 5.99 0.27 -5.88
C LEU A 116 6.46 -0.79 -6.88
N ILE A 117 7.52 -1.51 -6.55
CA ILE A 117 8.14 -2.53 -7.40
C ILE A 117 8.11 -3.87 -6.68
N PHE A 118 7.43 -4.85 -7.27
CA PHE A 118 7.27 -6.18 -6.69
C PHE A 118 7.35 -7.26 -7.77
N SER A 119 7.70 -8.48 -7.35
CA SER A 119 7.94 -9.63 -8.22
C SER A 119 6.74 -10.56 -8.26
N MET A 120 6.49 -11.14 -9.43
CA MET A 120 5.57 -12.25 -9.64
C MET A 120 6.35 -13.57 -9.70
N GLU A 121 5.71 -14.70 -9.41
CA GLU A 121 6.34 -16.04 -9.49
C GLU A 121 6.93 -16.33 -10.89
N SER A 122 6.34 -15.75 -11.94
CA SER A 122 6.86 -15.80 -13.31
C SER A 122 8.18 -15.04 -13.54
N SER A 123 8.83 -14.54 -12.47
CA SER A 123 9.98 -13.62 -12.49
C SER A 123 9.70 -12.28 -13.17
N ARG A 124 8.44 -12.00 -13.51
CA ARG A 124 8.00 -10.70 -14.02
C ARG A 124 8.00 -9.69 -12.87
N ARG A 125 8.65 -8.55 -13.08
CA ARG A 125 8.55 -7.39 -12.19
C ARG A 125 7.41 -6.47 -12.61
N VAL A 126 6.62 -6.02 -11.63
CA VAL A 126 5.55 -5.04 -11.82
C VAL A 126 5.97 -3.75 -11.13
N GLU A 127 5.74 -2.63 -11.81
CA GLU A 127 5.97 -1.28 -11.29
C GLU A 127 4.65 -0.52 -11.29
N LEU A 128 4.24 -0.07 -10.11
CA LEU A 128 3.05 0.75 -9.91
C LEU A 128 3.45 2.12 -9.39
N GLN A 129 3.19 3.15 -10.21
CA GLN A 129 3.37 4.52 -9.79
C GLN A 129 2.20 4.96 -8.89
N VAL A 130 2.53 5.35 -7.66
CA VAL A 130 1.61 5.93 -6.70
C VAL A 130 1.66 7.45 -6.85
N PRO A 131 0.56 8.12 -7.23
CA PRO A 131 0.53 9.58 -7.36
C PRO A 131 0.79 10.29 -6.03
N SER A 132 1.38 11.48 -6.10
CA SER A 132 1.70 12.32 -4.94
C SER A 132 0.52 12.56 -3.99
N ALA A 133 -0.69 12.74 -4.53
CA ALA A 133 -1.90 12.91 -3.73
C ALA A 133 -2.16 11.71 -2.80
N MET A 134 -1.92 10.49 -3.29
CA MET A 134 -2.11 9.27 -2.51
C MET A 134 -1.01 9.11 -1.46
N VAL A 135 0.24 9.45 -1.81
CA VAL A 135 1.35 9.45 -0.83
C VAL A 135 1.08 10.46 0.29
N LEU A 136 0.52 11.62 -0.04
CA LEU A 136 0.10 12.60 0.95
C LEU A 136 -0.99 12.05 1.89
N GLU A 137 -1.99 11.33 1.37
CA GLU A 137 -2.98 10.66 2.23
C GLU A 137 -2.32 9.65 3.17
N TRP A 138 -1.34 8.90 2.69
CA TRP A 138 -0.62 7.93 3.51
C TRP A 138 0.17 8.62 4.63
N GLN A 139 0.78 9.79 4.35
CA GLN A 139 1.42 10.62 5.37
C GLN A 139 0.42 11.16 6.40
N VAL A 140 -0.72 11.69 5.96
CA VAL A 140 -1.78 12.16 6.85
C VAL A 140 -2.28 11.03 7.74
N MET A 141 -2.49 9.84 7.18
CA MET A 141 -2.83 8.65 7.96
C MET A 141 -1.72 8.28 8.94
N ALA A 142 -0.44 8.42 8.57
CA ALA A 142 0.70 8.10 9.44
C ALA A 142 0.76 9.01 10.68
N SER A 143 0.33 10.28 10.57
CA SER A 143 0.35 11.25 11.66
C SER A 143 -0.81 11.13 12.65
N GLN A 144 -1.91 10.44 12.30
CA GLN A 144 -3.04 10.26 13.22
C GLN A 144 -2.68 9.34 14.40
N SER A 145 -3.13 9.67 15.61
CA SER A 145 -2.94 8.90 16.85
C SER A 145 -4.28 8.54 17.46
#